data_AF-A0AAE1HVK0-F1
#
_entry.id   AF-A0AAE1HVK0-F1
#
_cell.length_a   1.000
_cell.length_b   1.000
_cell.length_c   1.000
_cell.angle_alpha   90.00
_cell.angle_beta   90.00
_cell.angle_gamma   90.00
#
_symmetry.space_group_name_H-M   'P 1'
#
loop_
_entity.id
_entity.type
_entity.pdbx_description
1 polymer ?
#
loop_
_entity_poly.entity_id
_entity_poly.type
_entity_poly.pdbx_seq_one_letter_code
_entity_poly.pdbx_strand_id
1 'polypeptide(L)'
;MLSISYRCYSTEVSEPARTDESFRALRDPEHHNYISPLTRLPTQFISQFPYCAMHLIDLGIFRRYLFFIKEDGKGPLNARMTAGQTALLRDLLQTCSNFIPVEFTRKPSLRRLKKWRASELKMFLLYLGPVLLCFVVKEVIFKLYLLLNTSIYIMHSENLLRLHLPVAKESLQLFVQYSAQLLGPGFVTYNVHSALHLHEDVERHGKLSSFSGYPFEDMLGQLKRIVRSPNRPLEQVYRRLSEKENAGQNEGRRRLGLVGEHREGPLPLNVEFNAQFAQYNHELYTLKISVPNNCVGLADGKFGLVVNILSSLHNDVLIVVKVFQRTADIYDFPIPSSTIGCSVVGGVDEHLVVYRISDVLFKCFMLPMDGDNTFGAIPLVHMINKRVGLVHNLGLDGQFHTSTSQGNATKKLKIIRSTPLAAVPQSTITAQPVARNIFDVVKQSGTLSAANLKLLNTASCPVTAASSSIVKTVVPSSSTPSKLLYKNCQLPANVKLVSLPAGSFLPRLPIQQEKSSCQDTEPPEKADSKESDFGFPDDSLGVDAEVDDNS
;
A
#
# COMPACT_ATOMS: atom_id res chain seq x y z
N MET A 1 -18.80 -18.83 32.70
CA MET A 1 -18.34 -18.01 31.56
C MET A 1 -17.12 -17.23 32.03
N LEU A 2 -15.92 -17.69 31.68
CA LEU A 2 -14.69 -16.92 31.91
C LEU A 2 -14.69 -15.72 30.95
N SER A 3 -14.76 -14.53 31.53
CA SER A 3 -14.47 -13.26 30.88
C SER A 3 -13.20 -13.39 30.04
N ILE A 4 -13.30 -13.20 28.73
CA ILE A 4 -12.13 -13.07 27.84
C ILE A 4 -11.54 -11.68 28.12
N SER A 5 -10.86 -11.56 29.26
CA SER A 5 -10.03 -10.42 29.61
C SER A 5 -8.79 -10.46 28.71
N TYR A 6 -8.63 -9.41 27.90
CA TYR A 6 -7.43 -9.00 27.15
C TYR A 6 -6.29 -10.04 27.03
N ARG A 7 -6.45 -11.08 26.19
CA ARG A 7 -5.30 -11.90 25.76
C ARG A 7 -4.35 -11.01 24.95
N CYS A 8 -3.24 -10.60 25.56
CA CYS A 8 -2.09 -10.06 24.84
C CYS A 8 -1.35 -11.22 24.20
N TYR A 9 -1.19 -11.20 22.88
CA TYR A 9 -0.45 -12.24 22.17
C TYR A 9 1.04 -11.90 22.14
N SER A 10 1.90 -12.93 22.21
CA SER A 10 3.34 -12.73 22.15
C SER A 10 3.74 -12.00 20.86
N THR A 11 4.73 -11.12 20.98
CA THR A 11 5.37 -10.46 19.84
C THR A 11 6.58 -11.25 19.33
N GLU A 12 7.00 -12.28 20.06
CA GLU A 12 8.12 -13.12 19.71
C GLU A 12 7.68 -14.35 18.92
N VAL A 13 8.53 -14.78 17.98
CA VAL A 13 8.41 -16.05 17.24
C VAL A 13 9.04 -17.21 18.05
N SER A 14 9.27 -17.03 19.35
CA SER A 14 10.02 -17.99 20.18
C SER A 14 9.20 -19.21 20.59
N GLU A 15 7.88 -19.17 20.46
CA GLU A 15 7.01 -20.33 20.66
C GLU A 15 7.01 -21.24 19.42
N PRO A 16 7.04 -22.58 19.60
CA PRO A 16 7.01 -23.51 18.47
C PRO A 16 5.72 -23.33 17.66
N ALA A 17 5.87 -23.10 16.36
CA ALA A 17 4.75 -23.03 15.44
C ALA A 17 3.93 -24.34 15.46
N ARG A 18 2.60 -24.21 15.39
CA ARG A 18 1.73 -25.37 15.18
C ARG A 18 2.03 -25.97 13.81
N THR A 19 2.06 -27.29 13.72
CA THR A 19 2.19 -28.04 12.46
C THR A 19 0.94 -28.88 12.23
N ASP A 20 0.76 -29.38 11.00
CA ASP A 20 -0.35 -30.29 10.69
C ASP A 20 -0.32 -31.55 11.57
N GLU A 21 0.88 -32.08 11.85
CA GLU A 21 1.08 -33.22 12.73
C GLU A 21 0.77 -32.86 14.19
N SER A 22 1.23 -31.70 14.67
CA SER A 22 0.97 -31.31 16.06
C SER A 22 -0.53 -31.06 16.31
N PHE A 23 -1.23 -30.48 15.32
CA PHE A 23 -2.67 -30.25 15.36
C PHE A 23 -3.44 -31.58 15.37
N ARG A 24 -3.07 -32.53 14.51
CA ARG A 24 -3.72 -33.86 14.50
C ARG A 24 -3.44 -34.67 15.76
N ALA A 25 -2.25 -34.53 16.32
CA ALA A 25 -1.86 -35.18 17.57
C ALA A 25 -2.41 -34.46 18.82
N LEU A 26 -3.20 -33.39 18.65
CA LEU A 26 -3.82 -32.61 19.74
C LEU A 26 -2.80 -32.14 20.78
N ARG A 27 -1.59 -31.77 20.35
CA ARG A 27 -0.47 -31.41 21.25
C ARG A 27 -0.66 -30.08 21.99
N ASP A 28 -1.65 -29.28 21.62
CA ASP A 28 -1.99 -28.01 22.25
C ASP A 28 -3.40 -28.10 22.86
N PRO A 29 -3.54 -28.64 24.09
CA PRO A 29 -4.84 -28.91 24.70
C PRO A 29 -5.71 -27.66 24.84
N GLU A 30 -5.11 -26.47 25.02
CA GLU A 30 -5.86 -25.21 25.16
C GLU A 30 -6.45 -24.71 23.83
N HIS A 31 -5.93 -25.17 22.70
CA HIS A 31 -6.45 -24.83 21.38
C HIS A 31 -7.62 -25.73 20.94
N HIS A 32 -7.78 -26.90 21.58
CA HIS A 32 -8.77 -27.91 21.19
C HIS A 32 -9.94 -27.97 22.18
N ASN A 33 -11.13 -27.56 21.72
CA ASN A 33 -12.36 -27.74 22.50
C ASN A 33 -12.92 -29.17 22.40
N TYR A 34 -12.80 -29.79 21.23
CA TYR A 34 -13.22 -31.16 20.92
C TYR A 34 -12.55 -31.65 19.64
N ILE A 35 -12.60 -32.96 19.38
CA ILE A 35 -12.11 -33.55 18.13
C ILE A 35 -13.12 -33.25 17.02
N SER A 36 -12.77 -32.36 16.10
CA SER A 36 -13.63 -32.05 14.95
C SER A 36 -13.77 -33.28 14.04
N PRO A 37 -14.99 -33.63 13.56
CA PRO A 37 -15.18 -34.67 12.55
C PRO A 37 -14.38 -34.42 11.26
N LEU A 38 -14.04 -33.16 10.97
CA LEU A 38 -13.22 -32.79 9.83
C LEU A 38 -11.80 -33.39 9.91
N THR A 39 -11.30 -33.72 11.10
CA THR A 39 -9.98 -34.36 11.26
C THR A 39 -9.89 -35.75 10.64
N ARG A 40 -11.04 -36.37 10.28
CA ARG A 40 -11.10 -37.62 9.52
C ARG A 40 -10.72 -37.46 8.05
N LEU A 41 -10.78 -36.23 7.53
CA LEU A 41 -10.38 -35.94 6.16
C LEU A 41 -8.85 -35.88 6.07
N PRO A 42 -8.24 -36.22 4.92
CA PRO A 42 -6.80 -36.09 4.68
C PRO A 42 -6.36 -34.63 4.50
N THR A 43 -6.99 -33.69 5.20
CA THR A 43 -6.74 -32.25 5.10
C THR A 43 -5.65 -31.80 6.07
N GLN A 44 -4.82 -30.86 5.64
CA GLN A 44 -3.77 -30.26 6.45
C GLN A 44 -4.26 -28.93 7.03
N PHE A 45 -4.75 -28.97 8.27
CA PHE A 45 -5.49 -27.86 8.89
C PHE A 45 -4.67 -26.60 9.17
N ILE A 46 -3.34 -26.72 9.24
CA ILE A 46 -2.45 -25.57 9.45
C ILE A 46 -1.96 -25.05 8.10
N SER A 47 -1.44 -25.90 7.23
CA SER A 47 -0.80 -25.44 5.99
C SER A 47 -1.76 -25.14 4.84
N GLN A 48 -2.96 -25.74 4.81
CA GLN A 48 -3.95 -25.53 3.72
C GLN A 48 -5.02 -24.48 4.02
N PHE A 49 -5.07 -23.91 5.22
CA PHE A 49 -6.03 -22.88 5.59
C PHE A 49 -5.33 -21.53 5.81
N PRO A 50 -5.02 -20.79 4.73
CA PRO A 50 -4.30 -19.53 4.85
C PRO A 50 -5.15 -18.46 5.53
N TYR A 51 -4.49 -17.51 6.16
CA TYR A 51 -5.15 -16.34 6.71
C TYR A 51 -5.69 -15.44 5.59
N CYS A 52 -7.02 -15.30 5.52
CA CYS A 52 -7.66 -14.48 4.50
C CYS A 52 -7.20 -13.01 4.58
N ALA A 53 -6.43 -12.57 3.58
CA ALA A 53 -5.80 -11.24 3.53
C ALA A 53 -6.77 -10.08 3.80
N MET A 54 -7.97 -10.11 3.22
CA MET A 54 -8.99 -9.07 3.39
C MET A 54 -9.45 -8.93 4.86
N HIS A 55 -9.63 -10.05 5.55
CA HIS A 55 -10.10 -10.07 6.93
C HIS A 55 -8.96 -9.81 7.92
N LEU A 56 -7.81 -10.43 7.68
CA LEU A 56 -6.64 -10.30 8.53
C LEU A 56 -6.06 -8.88 8.46
N ILE A 57 -5.72 -8.42 7.25
CA ILE A 57 -4.96 -7.19 7.04
C ILE A 57 -5.88 -5.99 7.04
N ASP A 58 -6.83 -5.92 6.10
CA ASP A 58 -7.58 -4.69 5.87
C ASP A 58 -8.56 -4.44 7.03
N LEU A 59 -9.46 -5.39 7.29
CA LEU A 59 -10.49 -5.28 8.32
C LEU A 59 -9.96 -5.51 9.74
N GLY A 60 -8.90 -6.31 9.88
CA GLY A 60 -8.30 -6.68 11.16
C GLY A 60 -7.23 -5.69 11.61
N ILE A 61 -6.05 -5.76 10.99
CA ILE A 61 -4.84 -5.02 11.41
C ILE A 61 -4.96 -3.53 11.06
N PHE A 62 -5.21 -3.19 9.80
CA PHE A 62 -5.11 -1.81 9.33
C PHE A 62 -6.26 -0.94 9.83
N ARG A 63 -7.49 -1.45 9.83
CA ARG A 63 -8.62 -0.78 10.48
C ARG A 63 -8.34 -0.52 11.96
N ARG A 64 -7.74 -1.48 12.66
CA ARG A 64 -7.33 -1.31 14.06
C ARG A 64 -6.24 -0.25 14.20
N TYR A 65 -5.23 -0.26 13.34
CA TYR A 65 -4.17 0.75 13.29
C TYR A 65 -4.79 2.16 13.22
N LEU A 66 -5.69 2.41 12.27
CA LEU A 66 -6.39 3.69 12.13
C LEU A 66 -7.20 4.07 13.39
N PHE A 67 -7.86 3.11 14.04
CA PHE A 67 -8.58 3.36 15.29
C PHE A 67 -7.68 3.62 16.51
N PHE A 68 -6.43 3.16 16.49
CA PHE A 68 -5.48 3.41 17.56
C PHE A 68 -4.83 4.78 17.41
N ILE A 69 -4.59 5.22 16.17
CA ILE A 69 -3.94 6.51 15.90
C ILE A 69 -4.93 7.68 15.73
N LYS A 70 -6.24 7.46 15.65
CA LYS A 70 -7.21 8.57 15.57
C LYS A 70 -7.31 9.35 16.89
N GLU A 71 -7.79 10.58 16.81
CA GLU A 71 -7.95 11.50 17.95
C GLU A 71 -8.69 10.90 19.15
N ASP A 72 -9.90 10.38 18.94
CA ASP A 72 -10.73 9.68 19.93
C ASP A 72 -10.42 8.17 19.98
N GLY A 73 -9.18 7.81 19.67
CA GLY A 73 -8.71 6.43 19.51
C GLY A 73 -8.49 5.68 20.82
N LYS A 74 -8.17 4.39 20.70
CA LYS A 74 -7.84 3.52 21.83
C LYS A 74 -6.34 3.45 22.15
N GLY A 75 -5.47 3.96 21.28
CA GLY A 75 -4.02 3.89 21.45
C GLY A 75 -3.48 4.83 22.54
N PRO A 76 -2.19 4.81 22.87
CA PRO A 76 -1.56 5.78 23.76
C PRO A 76 -1.71 7.22 23.25
N LEU A 77 -1.83 8.21 24.14
CA LEU A 77 -2.01 9.63 23.74
C LEU A 77 -0.88 10.14 22.85
N ASN A 78 0.35 9.68 23.06
CA ASN A 78 1.50 10.03 22.24
C ASN A 78 1.48 9.40 20.84
N ALA A 79 0.66 8.38 20.58
CA ALA A 79 0.49 7.78 19.26
C ALA A 79 -0.71 8.35 18.48
N ARG A 80 -1.66 9.00 19.17
CA ARG A 80 -2.87 9.56 18.56
C ARG A 80 -2.57 10.86 17.79
N MET A 81 -3.31 11.05 16.71
CA MET A 81 -3.44 12.32 16.00
C MET A 81 -4.14 13.34 16.90
N THR A 82 -3.71 14.59 16.84
CA THR A 82 -4.45 15.71 17.42
C THR A 82 -5.70 16.04 16.60
N ALA A 83 -6.58 16.89 17.14
CA ALA A 83 -7.70 17.46 16.40
C ALA A 83 -7.26 18.12 15.07
N GLY A 84 -6.17 18.89 15.13
CA GLY A 84 -5.59 19.55 13.97
C GLY A 84 -5.06 18.56 12.92
N GLN A 85 -4.34 17.52 13.35
CA GLN A 85 -3.86 16.46 12.45
C GLN A 85 -5.02 15.68 11.81
N THR A 86 -6.07 15.40 12.58
CA THR A 86 -7.28 14.72 12.10
C THR A 86 -8.05 15.59 11.10
N ALA A 87 -8.12 16.91 11.33
CA ALA A 87 -8.67 17.87 10.38
C ALA A 87 -7.83 17.92 9.10
N LEU A 88 -6.50 18.00 9.21
CA LEU A 88 -5.60 17.97 8.05
C LEU A 88 -5.80 16.71 7.21
N LEU A 89 -5.80 15.51 7.82
CA LEU A 89 -6.02 14.26 7.06
C LEU A 89 -7.38 14.24 6.35
N ARG A 90 -8.42 14.82 6.97
CA ARG A 90 -9.75 14.94 6.37
C ARG A 90 -9.70 15.78 5.09
N ASP A 91 -9.03 16.92 5.15
CA ASP A 91 -8.93 17.86 4.04
C ASP A 91 -8.04 17.29 2.93
N LEU A 92 -6.94 16.62 3.28
CA LEU A 92 -6.09 15.90 2.34
C LEU A 92 -6.87 14.80 1.60
N LEU A 93 -7.67 14.01 2.30
CA LEU A 93 -8.52 12.98 1.67
C LEU A 93 -9.58 13.60 0.75
N GLN A 94 -10.14 14.74 1.13
CA GLN A 94 -11.10 15.47 0.29
C GLN A 94 -10.43 15.97 -1.00
N THR A 95 -9.23 16.53 -0.91
CA THR A 95 -8.44 16.97 -2.07
C THR A 95 -8.04 15.79 -2.96
N CYS A 96 -7.51 14.72 -2.36
CA CYS A 96 -7.08 13.53 -3.09
C CYS A 96 -8.23 12.75 -3.73
N SER A 97 -9.47 13.01 -3.33
CA SER A 97 -10.66 12.37 -3.90
C SER A 97 -10.81 12.58 -5.42
N ASN A 98 -10.23 13.66 -5.97
CA ASN A 98 -10.18 13.96 -7.41
C ASN A 98 -9.07 13.21 -8.15
N PHE A 99 -8.14 12.62 -7.39
CA PHE A 99 -6.96 11.91 -7.89
C PHE A 99 -7.10 10.39 -7.82
N ILE A 100 -8.27 9.89 -7.43
CA ILE A 100 -8.56 8.45 -7.32
C ILE A 100 -8.86 7.85 -8.71
N PRO A 101 -8.06 6.90 -9.22
CA PRO A 101 -8.29 6.25 -10.50
C PRO A 101 -9.63 5.50 -10.57
N VAL A 102 -10.15 5.29 -11.78
CA VAL A 102 -11.45 4.64 -12.01
C VAL A 102 -11.51 3.19 -11.53
N GLU A 103 -10.37 2.54 -11.31
CA GLU A 103 -10.29 1.20 -10.72
C GLU A 103 -10.80 1.17 -9.27
N PHE A 104 -10.86 2.32 -8.59
CA PHE A 104 -11.32 2.44 -7.22
C PHE A 104 -12.69 3.13 -7.18
N THR A 105 -13.74 2.34 -6.98
CA THR A 105 -15.13 2.84 -7.01
C THR A 105 -15.52 3.71 -5.81
N ARG A 106 -14.74 3.69 -4.73
CA ARG A 106 -15.08 4.32 -3.45
C ARG A 106 -14.04 5.35 -3.06
N LYS A 107 -14.52 6.52 -2.61
CA LYS A 107 -13.69 7.60 -2.10
C LYS A 107 -13.76 7.61 -0.57
N PRO A 108 -12.64 7.40 0.14
CA PRO A 108 -12.61 7.25 1.58
C PRO A 108 -12.81 8.60 2.26
N SER A 109 -13.55 8.60 3.37
CA SER A 109 -13.81 9.79 4.17
C SER A 109 -13.76 9.47 5.65
N LEU A 110 -12.97 10.23 6.42
CA LEU A 110 -12.81 10.00 7.87
C LEU A 110 -14.14 10.06 8.63
N ARG A 111 -15.11 10.86 8.16
CA ARG A 111 -16.46 10.93 8.77
C ARG A 111 -17.14 9.56 8.86
N ARG A 112 -16.78 8.64 7.97
CA ARG A 112 -17.33 7.30 7.88
C ARG A 112 -16.30 6.21 8.16
N LEU A 113 -15.18 6.51 8.83
CA LEU A 113 -14.11 5.54 9.10
C LEU A 113 -14.63 4.20 9.67
N LYS A 114 -15.59 4.26 10.60
CA LYS A 114 -16.23 3.05 11.18
C LYS A 114 -16.94 2.16 10.16
N LYS A 115 -17.36 2.72 9.01
CA LYS A 115 -18.12 2.08 7.94
C LYS A 115 -17.29 1.85 6.67
N TRP A 116 -15.97 2.08 6.70
CA TRP A 116 -15.11 1.79 5.55
C TRP A 116 -15.13 0.30 5.22
N ARG A 117 -15.26 -0.02 3.94
CA ARG A 117 -15.10 -1.40 3.46
C ARG A 117 -13.62 -1.78 3.36
N ALA A 118 -13.36 -3.08 3.26
CA ALA A 118 -12.02 -3.61 3.05
C ALA A 118 -11.32 -2.99 1.83
N SER A 119 -12.03 -2.67 0.75
CA SER A 119 -11.44 -2.03 -0.44
C SER A 119 -10.99 -0.58 -0.19
N GLU A 120 -11.72 0.17 0.64
CA GLU A 120 -11.34 1.54 1.05
C GLU A 120 -10.10 1.51 1.97
N LEU A 121 -10.06 0.54 2.89
CA LEU A 121 -8.93 0.30 3.78
C LEU A 121 -7.67 -0.12 3.00
N LYS A 122 -7.78 -1.08 2.08
CA LYS A 122 -6.69 -1.50 1.20
C LYS A 122 -6.19 -0.35 0.33
N MET A 123 -7.09 0.44 -0.24
CA MET A 123 -6.69 1.59 -1.05
C MET A 123 -5.91 2.61 -0.21
N PHE A 124 -6.38 2.88 1.01
CA PHE A 124 -5.64 3.76 1.91
C PHE A 124 -4.29 3.16 2.28
N LEU A 125 -4.25 1.88 2.69
CA LEU A 125 -3.02 1.20 3.09
C LEU A 125 -1.97 1.18 1.99
N LEU A 126 -2.35 0.93 0.73
CA LEU A 126 -1.40 0.75 -0.36
C LEU A 126 -1.07 2.02 -1.13
N TYR A 127 -2.01 2.97 -1.25
CA TYR A 127 -1.88 4.10 -2.18
C TYR A 127 -1.96 5.47 -1.52
N LEU A 128 -2.92 5.70 -0.62
CA LEU A 128 -3.08 7.04 -0.03
C LEU A 128 -2.09 7.27 1.12
N GLY A 129 -1.99 6.33 2.04
CA GLY A 129 -1.22 6.49 3.27
C GLY A 129 0.27 6.79 3.08
N PRO A 130 0.99 6.25 2.06
CA PRO A 130 2.42 6.54 1.91
C PRO A 130 2.70 8.01 1.58
N VAL A 131 1.75 8.68 0.93
CA VAL A 131 1.85 10.12 0.60
C VAL A 131 1.19 10.98 1.66
N LEU A 132 0.07 10.55 2.25
CA LEU A 132 -0.70 11.40 3.15
C LEU A 132 -0.19 11.38 4.59
N LEU A 133 0.23 10.22 5.10
CA LEU A 133 0.53 10.09 6.53
C LEU A 133 1.83 10.79 6.93
N CYS A 134 2.79 10.99 6.02
CA CYS A 134 4.04 11.69 6.32
C CYS A 134 3.81 13.15 6.76
N PHE A 135 2.72 13.78 6.32
CA PHE A 135 2.34 15.14 6.71
C PHE A 135 1.46 15.19 7.96
N VAL A 136 0.88 14.07 8.36
CA VAL A 136 -0.22 14.02 9.34
C VAL A 136 0.24 13.47 10.69
N VAL A 137 0.92 12.32 10.69
CA VAL A 137 1.27 11.61 11.93
C VAL A 137 2.70 11.88 12.34
N LYS A 138 3.04 11.53 13.58
CA LYS A 138 4.44 11.61 14.06
C LYS A 138 5.31 10.65 13.25
N GLU A 139 6.57 11.03 13.04
CA GLU A 139 7.52 10.25 12.24
C GLU A 139 7.61 8.78 12.67
N VAL A 140 7.67 8.50 13.98
CA VAL A 140 7.71 7.12 14.51
C VAL A 140 6.46 6.31 14.17
N ILE A 141 5.29 6.95 14.13
CA ILE A 141 4.02 6.31 13.75
C ILE A 141 3.96 6.12 12.24
N PHE A 142 4.49 7.06 11.46
CA PHE A 142 4.61 6.91 10.01
C PHE A 142 5.56 5.77 9.63
N LYS A 143 6.72 5.64 10.29
CA LYS A 143 7.65 4.52 10.10
C LYS A 143 7.01 3.18 10.46
N LEU A 144 6.24 3.10 11.55
CA LEU A 144 5.46 1.91 11.87
C LEU A 144 4.46 1.56 10.75
N TYR A 145 3.77 2.56 10.19
CA TYR A 145 2.91 2.36 9.03
C TYR A 145 3.68 1.88 7.79
N LEU A 146 4.86 2.43 7.50
CA LEU A 146 5.68 2.05 6.34
C LEU A 146 6.13 0.59 6.40
N LEU A 147 6.40 0.05 7.59
CA LEU A 147 6.68 -1.38 7.78
C LEU A 147 5.50 -2.24 7.30
N LEU A 148 4.28 -1.89 7.71
CA LEU A 148 3.08 -2.59 7.26
C LEU A 148 2.82 -2.37 5.76
N ASN A 149 2.87 -1.13 5.27
CA ASN A 149 2.66 -0.80 3.87
C ASN A 149 3.62 -1.58 2.96
N THR A 150 4.92 -1.53 3.24
CA THR A 150 5.95 -2.19 2.43
C THR A 150 5.73 -3.69 2.37
N SER A 151 5.50 -4.32 3.53
CA SER A 151 5.25 -5.77 3.62
C SER A 151 4.05 -6.19 2.77
N ILE A 152 2.92 -5.50 2.94
CA ILE A 152 1.68 -5.87 2.27
C ILE A 152 1.71 -5.50 0.79
N TYR A 153 2.38 -4.41 0.40
CA TYR A 153 2.53 -4.01 -1.00
C TYR A 153 3.36 -5.03 -1.77
N ILE A 154 4.49 -5.48 -1.22
CA ILE A 154 5.32 -6.54 -1.81
C ILE A 154 4.49 -7.81 -1.99
N MET A 155 3.77 -8.25 -0.95
CA MET A 155 2.98 -9.49 -0.98
C MET A 155 1.75 -9.46 -1.91
N HIS A 156 1.40 -8.30 -2.46
CA HIS A 156 0.32 -8.16 -3.45
C HIS A 156 0.78 -8.30 -4.91
N SER A 157 2.09 -8.21 -5.18
CA SER A 157 2.68 -8.39 -6.50
C SER A 157 3.49 -9.68 -6.53
N GLU A 158 3.27 -10.49 -7.54
CA GLU A 158 3.97 -11.76 -7.68
C GLU A 158 5.46 -11.56 -7.97
N ASN A 159 5.79 -10.52 -8.74
CA ASN A 159 7.17 -10.17 -9.05
C ASN A 159 7.89 -9.59 -7.83
N LEU A 160 7.25 -8.66 -7.10
CA LEU A 160 7.85 -8.10 -5.89
C LEU A 160 7.98 -9.16 -4.80
N LEU A 161 6.98 -10.03 -4.62
CA LEU A 161 7.04 -11.14 -3.69
C LEU A 161 8.27 -12.01 -3.95
N ARG A 162 8.51 -12.41 -5.21
CA ARG A 162 9.68 -13.21 -5.58
C ARG A 162 11.02 -12.52 -5.27
N LEU A 163 11.10 -11.19 -5.45
CA LEU A 163 12.34 -10.43 -5.30
C LEU A 163 12.61 -9.98 -3.85
N HIS A 164 11.55 -9.71 -3.08
CA HIS A 164 11.63 -8.96 -1.83
C HIS A 164 10.85 -9.61 -0.67
N LEU A 165 10.47 -10.88 -0.77
CA LEU A 165 9.83 -11.60 0.35
C LEU A 165 10.62 -11.51 1.67
N PRO A 166 11.97 -11.65 1.70
CA PRO A 166 12.72 -11.50 2.96
C PRO A 166 12.50 -10.14 3.62
N VAL A 167 12.48 -9.06 2.83
CA VAL A 167 12.21 -7.70 3.31
C VAL A 167 10.78 -7.57 3.83
N ALA A 168 9.81 -8.15 3.13
CA ALA A 168 8.42 -8.14 3.56
C ALA A 168 8.20 -8.91 4.87
N LYS A 169 8.88 -10.05 5.04
CA LYS A 169 8.87 -10.83 6.28
C LYS A 169 9.45 -10.03 7.44
N GLU A 170 10.66 -9.50 7.28
CA GLU A 170 11.33 -8.71 8.32
C GLU A 170 10.51 -7.46 8.69
N SER A 171 10.02 -6.73 7.69
CA SER A 171 9.20 -5.53 7.90
C SER A 171 7.93 -5.86 8.69
N LEU A 172 7.29 -7.00 8.43
CA LEU A 172 6.08 -7.40 9.14
C LEU A 172 6.37 -7.85 10.58
N GLN A 173 7.51 -8.52 10.81
CA GLN A 173 7.97 -8.86 12.17
C GLN A 173 8.26 -7.60 12.99
N LEU A 174 8.99 -6.64 12.41
CA LEU A 174 9.26 -5.35 13.05
C LEU A 174 7.98 -4.56 13.30
N PHE A 175 7.00 -4.60 12.38
CA PHE A 175 5.70 -3.99 12.61
C PHE A 175 5.01 -4.55 13.85
N VAL A 176 4.93 -5.88 13.99
CA VAL A 176 4.28 -6.51 15.15
C VAL A 176 5.02 -6.13 16.44
N GLN A 177 6.35 -6.25 16.47
CA GLN A 177 7.17 -5.91 17.63
C GLN A 177 7.02 -4.45 18.06
N TYR A 178 7.21 -3.50 17.13
CA TYR A 178 7.14 -2.08 17.44
C TYR A 178 5.72 -1.58 17.65
N SER A 179 4.70 -2.22 17.07
CA SER A 179 3.32 -1.85 17.33
C SER A 179 2.93 -2.08 18.79
N ALA A 180 3.45 -3.12 19.44
CA ALA A 180 3.24 -3.35 20.87
C ALA A 180 3.83 -2.23 21.74
N GLN A 181 5.01 -1.73 21.35
CA GLN A 181 5.72 -0.68 22.07
C GLN A 181 5.06 0.69 21.85
N LEU A 182 4.72 1.02 20.60
CA LEU A 182 4.24 2.35 20.22
C LEU A 182 2.73 2.52 20.38
N LEU A 183 1.95 1.48 20.11
CA LEU A 183 0.48 1.50 20.19
C LEU A 183 -0.04 0.78 21.45
N GLY A 184 0.86 0.30 22.31
CA GLY A 184 0.57 -0.38 23.55
C GLY A 184 0.25 -1.88 23.37
N PRO A 185 0.37 -2.68 24.44
CA PRO A 185 0.17 -4.13 24.39
C PRO A 185 -1.24 -4.50 23.94
N GLY A 186 -2.23 -3.68 24.29
CA GLY A 186 -3.61 -3.84 23.85
C GLY A 186 -3.79 -3.74 22.33
N PHE A 187 -2.81 -3.27 21.56
CA PHE A 187 -2.87 -3.30 20.10
C PHE A 187 -2.73 -4.72 19.54
N VAL A 188 -1.89 -5.57 20.16
CA VAL A 188 -1.51 -6.89 19.64
C VAL A 188 -2.61 -7.91 19.92
N THR A 189 -3.58 -7.97 19.01
CA THR A 189 -4.63 -8.99 18.99
C THR A 189 -4.18 -10.24 18.23
N TYR A 190 -5.02 -11.28 18.24
CA TYR A 190 -4.85 -12.47 17.40
C TYR A 190 -4.51 -12.11 15.95
N ASN A 191 -5.28 -11.21 15.32
CA ASN A 191 -5.00 -10.78 13.94
C ASN A 191 -3.63 -10.11 13.76
N VAL A 192 -3.16 -9.33 14.74
CA VAL A 192 -1.84 -8.70 14.66
C VAL A 192 -0.74 -9.76 14.80
N HIS A 193 -0.90 -10.70 15.72
CA HIS A 193 0.03 -11.82 15.89
C HIS A 193 0.06 -12.73 14.66
N SER A 194 -1.10 -13.12 14.12
CA SER A 194 -1.21 -13.96 12.91
C SER A 194 -0.51 -13.36 11.68
N ALA A 195 -0.27 -12.05 11.66
CA ALA A 195 0.53 -11.42 10.62
C ALA A 195 1.95 -12.01 10.52
N LEU A 196 2.53 -12.47 11.63
CA LEU A 196 3.86 -13.09 11.65
C LEU A 196 3.96 -14.32 10.73
N HIS A 197 2.85 -15.03 10.52
CA HIS A 197 2.79 -16.25 9.69
C HIS A 197 2.39 -15.97 8.24
N LEU A 198 2.00 -14.74 7.91
CA LEU A 198 1.50 -14.39 6.57
C LEU A 198 2.54 -14.62 5.47
N HIS A 199 3.82 -14.51 5.79
CA HIS A 199 4.91 -14.78 4.85
C HIS A 199 4.90 -16.25 4.37
N GLU A 200 4.58 -17.21 5.25
CA GLU A 200 4.51 -18.62 4.88
C GLU A 200 3.27 -18.90 4.01
N ASP A 201 2.17 -18.21 4.27
CA ASP A 201 0.95 -18.33 3.45
C ASP A 201 1.21 -17.86 2.02
N VAL A 202 1.94 -16.76 1.83
CA VAL A 202 2.25 -16.27 0.49
C VAL A 202 3.28 -17.13 -0.24
N GLU A 203 4.17 -17.81 0.49
CA GLU A 203 5.06 -18.82 -0.08
C GLU A 203 4.29 -20.04 -0.61
N ARG A 204 3.27 -20.49 0.13
CA ARG A 204 2.49 -21.69 -0.23
C ARG A 204 1.39 -21.42 -1.25
N HIS A 205 0.67 -20.31 -1.10
CA HIS A 205 -0.59 -20.03 -1.81
C HIS A 205 -0.46 -18.90 -2.86
N GLY A 206 0.73 -18.33 -3.00
CA GLY A 206 1.04 -17.23 -3.91
C GLY A 206 0.70 -15.85 -3.33
N LYS A 207 0.57 -14.82 -4.17
CA LYS A 207 0.27 -13.45 -3.71
C LYS A 207 -1.05 -13.36 -2.94
N LEU A 208 -1.19 -12.33 -2.10
CA LEU A 208 -2.36 -12.13 -1.22
C LEU A 208 -3.73 -12.12 -1.93
N SER A 209 -3.79 -11.74 -3.21
CA SER A 209 -5.07 -11.78 -3.95
C SER A 209 -5.57 -13.20 -4.19
N SER A 210 -4.66 -14.19 -4.24
CA SER A 210 -4.96 -15.59 -4.58
C SER A 210 -5.82 -16.30 -3.52
N PHE A 211 -5.75 -15.87 -2.25
CA PHE A 211 -6.52 -16.43 -1.14
C PHE A 211 -7.29 -15.34 -0.36
N SER A 212 -7.74 -14.30 -1.07
CA SER A 212 -8.51 -13.21 -0.48
C SER A 212 -10.02 -13.44 -0.51
N GLY A 213 -10.73 -12.85 0.46
CA GLY A 213 -12.20 -12.92 0.56
C GLY A 213 -12.95 -11.97 -0.37
N TYR A 214 -12.26 -11.13 -1.14
CA TYR A 214 -12.88 -10.10 -1.98
C TYR A 214 -13.86 -10.66 -3.03
N PRO A 215 -13.55 -11.73 -3.79
CA PRO A 215 -14.49 -12.27 -4.77
C PRO A 215 -15.78 -12.80 -4.12
N PHE A 216 -15.66 -13.39 -2.93
CA PHE A 216 -16.79 -13.94 -2.19
C PHE A 216 -17.70 -12.83 -1.64
N GLU A 217 -17.13 -11.76 -1.08
CA GLU A 217 -17.90 -10.59 -0.62
C GLU A 217 -18.60 -9.87 -1.77
N ASP A 218 -17.95 -9.75 -2.94
CA ASP A 218 -18.58 -9.16 -4.11
C ASP A 218 -19.75 -10.02 -4.61
N MET A 219 -19.55 -11.33 -4.75
CA MET A 219 -20.60 -12.28 -5.11
C MET A 219 -21.77 -12.24 -4.11
N LEU A 220 -21.49 -12.25 -2.82
CA LEU A 220 -22.51 -12.13 -1.78
C LEU A 220 -23.31 -10.84 -1.92
N GLY A 221 -22.65 -9.72 -2.24
CA GLY A 221 -23.30 -8.45 -2.53
C GLY A 221 -24.17 -8.47 -3.80
N GLN A 222 -23.82 -9.28 -4.80
CA GLN A 222 -24.66 -9.51 -5.99
C GLN A 222 -25.90 -10.35 -5.62
N LEU A 223 -25.71 -11.45 -4.89
CA LEU A 223 -26.79 -12.34 -4.43
C LEU A 223 -27.80 -11.60 -3.55
N LYS A 224 -27.33 -10.79 -2.60
CA LYS A 224 -28.19 -9.97 -1.73
C LYS A 224 -29.08 -8.97 -2.48
N ARG A 225 -28.68 -8.51 -3.68
CA ARG A 225 -29.50 -7.64 -4.54
C ARG A 225 -30.58 -8.40 -5.31
N ILE A 226 -30.38 -9.70 -5.52
CA ILE A 226 -31.36 -10.57 -6.17
C ILE A 226 -32.52 -10.87 -5.22
N VAL A 227 -32.21 -11.14 -3.95
CA VAL A 227 -33.20 -11.39 -2.90
C VAL A 227 -33.92 -10.08 -2.54
N ARG A 228 -35.20 -9.97 -2.88
CA ARG A 228 -36.03 -8.78 -2.61
C ARG A 228 -36.93 -8.91 -1.38
N SER A 229 -37.18 -10.14 -0.94
CA SER A 229 -37.99 -10.44 0.24
C SER A 229 -37.49 -11.71 0.92
N PRO A 230 -37.81 -11.93 2.21
CA PRO A 230 -37.46 -13.16 2.92
C PRO A 230 -38.24 -14.39 2.44
N ASN A 231 -39.30 -14.20 1.62
CA ASN A 231 -40.12 -15.31 1.14
C ASN A 231 -39.41 -16.06 0.00
N ARG A 232 -39.12 -17.35 0.17
CA ARG A 232 -38.52 -18.21 -0.86
C ARG A 232 -37.25 -17.60 -1.50
N PRO A 233 -36.22 -17.28 -0.68
CA PRO A 233 -35.03 -16.57 -1.15
C PRO A 233 -34.21 -17.41 -2.13
N LEU A 234 -34.19 -18.73 -1.97
CA LEU A 234 -33.49 -19.65 -2.86
C LEU A 234 -34.11 -19.64 -4.27
N GLU A 235 -35.44 -19.70 -4.35
CA GLU A 235 -36.17 -19.67 -5.62
C GLU A 235 -36.05 -18.30 -6.31
N GLN A 236 -36.03 -17.20 -5.55
CA GLN A 236 -35.72 -15.87 -6.09
C GLN A 236 -34.34 -15.84 -6.75
N VAL A 237 -33.32 -16.39 -6.08
CA VAL A 237 -31.96 -16.48 -6.60
C VAL A 237 -31.91 -17.36 -7.85
N TYR A 238 -32.42 -18.58 -7.76
CA TYR A 238 -32.41 -19.54 -8.86
C TYR A 238 -33.08 -19.00 -10.12
N ARG A 239 -34.32 -18.49 -9.99
CA ARG A 239 -35.08 -17.95 -11.12
C ARG A 239 -34.34 -16.79 -11.78
N ARG A 240 -33.80 -15.85 -10.99
CA ARG A 240 -33.10 -14.69 -11.55
C ARG A 240 -31.78 -15.05 -12.22
N LEU A 241 -31.04 -16.01 -11.68
CA LEU A 241 -29.81 -16.49 -12.31
C LEU A 241 -30.12 -17.23 -13.62
N SER A 242 -31.15 -18.08 -13.64
CA SER A 242 -31.62 -18.76 -14.85
C SER A 242 -32.12 -17.77 -15.92
N GLU A 243 -32.88 -16.74 -15.52
CA GLU A 243 -33.28 -15.65 -16.43
C GLU A 243 -32.06 -14.96 -17.07
N LYS A 244 -31.02 -14.64 -16.29
CA LYS A 244 -29.81 -13.97 -16.79
C LYS A 244 -29.02 -14.84 -17.78
N GLU A 245 -28.95 -16.14 -17.53
CA GLU A 245 -28.29 -17.09 -18.43
C GLU A 245 -29.05 -17.19 -19.77
N ASN A 246 -30.38 -17.22 -19.71
CA ASN A 246 -31.25 -17.33 -20.88
C ASN A 246 -31.37 -16.03 -21.71
N ALA A 247 -31.21 -14.86 -21.08
CA ALA A 247 -31.37 -13.56 -21.76
C ALA A 247 -30.20 -13.20 -22.72
N GLY A 248 -29.16 -14.03 -22.81
CA GLY A 248 -27.93 -13.72 -23.53
C GLY A 248 -27.07 -12.68 -22.79
N GLN A 249 -25.76 -12.91 -22.69
CA GLN A 249 -24.83 -12.03 -21.98
C GLN A 249 -24.60 -10.68 -22.70
N ASN A 250 -25.60 -9.80 -22.79
CA ASN A 250 -25.44 -8.44 -23.33
C ASN A 250 -25.30 -7.37 -22.24
N GLU A 251 -25.45 -7.71 -20.96
CA GLU A 251 -25.31 -6.73 -19.88
C GLU A 251 -23.86 -6.67 -19.35
N GLY A 252 -23.19 -5.55 -19.63
CA GLY A 252 -22.13 -5.03 -18.77
C GLY A 252 -20.70 -5.55 -18.99
N ARG A 253 -20.40 -6.31 -20.05
CA ARG A 253 -18.98 -6.57 -20.38
C ARG A 253 -18.29 -5.25 -20.70
N ARG A 254 -17.25 -4.92 -19.91
CA ARG A 254 -16.37 -3.77 -20.13
C ARG A 254 -15.85 -3.84 -21.57
N ARG A 255 -16.21 -2.86 -22.40
CA ARG A 255 -15.75 -2.80 -23.80
C ARG A 255 -14.24 -2.60 -23.82
N LEU A 256 -13.50 -3.66 -24.15
CA LEU A 256 -12.03 -3.63 -24.24
C LEU A 256 -11.59 -2.87 -25.50
N GLY A 257 -10.37 -2.33 -25.46
CA GLY A 257 -9.76 -1.60 -26.57
C GLY A 257 -10.04 -0.10 -26.52
N LEU A 258 -9.99 0.52 -27.70
CA LEU A 258 -10.05 1.97 -27.90
C LEU A 258 -11.49 2.49 -27.78
N VAL A 259 -11.67 3.62 -27.08
CA VAL A 259 -12.97 4.23 -26.82
C VAL A 259 -12.88 5.75 -26.92
N GLY A 260 -13.93 6.36 -27.49
CA GLY A 260 -14.10 7.81 -27.57
C GLY A 260 -13.17 8.44 -28.60
N GLU A 261 -13.42 8.15 -29.88
CA GLU A 261 -12.66 8.75 -30.99
C GLU A 261 -12.78 10.28 -30.98
N HIS A 262 -11.68 10.99 -31.25
CA HIS A 262 -11.64 12.45 -31.33
C HIS A 262 -10.57 12.93 -32.33
N ARG A 263 -10.49 14.25 -32.53
CA ARG A 263 -9.54 14.91 -33.45
C ARG A 263 -8.71 16.02 -32.80
N GLU A 264 -8.91 16.30 -31.52
CA GLU A 264 -8.36 17.46 -30.81
C GLU A 264 -7.13 17.15 -29.93
N GLY A 265 -6.57 15.95 -30.01
CA GLY A 265 -5.43 15.58 -29.18
C GLY A 265 -4.11 16.13 -29.72
N PRO A 266 -3.11 16.37 -28.85
CA PRO A 266 -1.78 16.78 -29.28
C PRO A 266 -1.14 15.67 -30.13
N LEU A 267 -0.50 16.09 -31.24
CA LEU A 267 0.15 15.19 -32.19
C LEU A 267 1.65 15.48 -32.25
N PRO A 268 2.52 14.47 -32.08
CA PRO A 268 3.94 14.61 -32.34
C PRO A 268 4.21 14.73 -33.84
N LEU A 269 5.33 15.39 -34.19
CA LEU A 269 5.78 15.49 -35.58
C LEU A 269 6.11 14.09 -36.13
N ASN A 270 5.71 13.83 -37.38
CA ASN A 270 6.04 12.62 -38.14
C ASN A 270 5.49 11.29 -37.58
N VAL A 271 4.34 11.31 -36.92
CA VAL A 271 3.65 10.07 -36.53
C VAL A 271 2.48 9.79 -37.47
N GLU A 272 2.51 8.64 -38.13
CA GLU A 272 1.41 8.14 -38.94
C GLU A 272 0.37 7.46 -38.05
N PHE A 273 -0.89 7.88 -38.17
CA PHE A 273 -2.00 7.31 -37.40
C PHE A 273 -3.31 7.38 -38.20
N ASN A 274 -4.24 6.48 -37.86
CA ASN A 274 -5.59 6.42 -38.42
C ASN A 274 -6.58 7.33 -37.67
N ALA A 275 -6.59 7.22 -36.33
CA ALA A 275 -7.55 7.92 -35.48
C ALA A 275 -6.99 8.16 -34.07
N GLN A 276 -7.55 9.13 -33.36
CA GLN A 276 -7.20 9.46 -31.96
C GLN A 276 -8.34 9.07 -31.02
N PHE A 277 -8.03 8.73 -29.78
CA PHE A 277 -8.98 8.19 -28.80
C PHE A 277 -8.73 8.76 -27.40
N ALA A 278 -9.83 9.00 -26.67
CA ALA A 278 -9.76 9.53 -25.32
C ALA A 278 -9.41 8.47 -24.27
N GLN A 279 -9.61 7.19 -24.59
CA GLN A 279 -9.55 6.11 -23.62
C GLN A 279 -9.12 4.77 -24.25
N TYR A 280 -8.34 4.00 -23.48
CA TYR A 280 -8.02 2.61 -23.75
C TYR A 280 -8.42 1.73 -22.56
N ASN A 281 -9.22 0.70 -22.82
CA ASN A 281 -9.69 -0.26 -21.81
C ASN A 281 -8.93 -1.59 -21.94
N HIS A 282 -8.09 -1.85 -20.95
CA HIS A 282 -7.48 -3.15 -20.73
C HIS A 282 -8.31 -3.95 -19.72
N GLU A 283 -8.11 -5.26 -19.66
CA GLU A 283 -8.77 -6.14 -18.67
C GLU A 283 -8.51 -5.67 -17.24
N LEU A 284 -7.24 -5.30 -16.96
CA LEU A 284 -6.75 -4.93 -15.63
C LEU A 284 -6.80 -3.44 -15.28
N TYR A 285 -6.94 -2.53 -16.26
CA TYR A 285 -6.89 -1.08 -16.04
C TYR A 285 -7.57 -0.30 -17.17
N THR A 286 -7.98 0.94 -16.90
CA THR A 286 -8.41 1.91 -17.92
C THR A 286 -7.41 3.05 -17.96
N LEU A 287 -6.88 3.31 -19.15
CA LEU A 287 -6.09 4.51 -19.42
C LEU A 287 -6.98 5.56 -20.07
N LYS A 288 -6.91 6.81 -19.60
CA LYS A 288 -7.54 7.96 -20.27
C LYS A 288 -6.51 9.04 -20.52
N ILE A 289 -6.81 9.95 -21.42
CA ILE A 289 -6.00 11.17 -21.61
C ILE A 289 -6.18 12.18 -20.45
N SER A 290 -7.23 12.02 -19.64
CA SER A 290 -7.55 12.90 -18.52
C SER A 290 -7.12 12.35 -17.16
N VAL A 291 -6.77 13.27 -16.27
CA VAL A 291 -6.54 13.00 -14.84
C VAL A 291 -7.81 12.37 -14.24
N PRO A 292 -7.68 11.40 -13.31
CA PRO A 292 -6.45 10.83 -12.75
C PRO A 292 -5.97 9.54 -13.43
N ASN A 293 -6.40 9.29 -14.67
CA ASN A 293 -6.21 7.99 -15.32
C ASN A 293 -5.13 7.99 -16.40
N ASN A 294 -4.26 8.99 -16.38
CA ASN A 294 -3.30 9.26 -17.45
C ASN A 294 -1.83 9.06 -17.05
N CYS A 295 -1.51 8.68 -15.81
CA CYS A 295 -0.12 8.46 -15.39
C CYS A 295 0.31 6.99 -15.57
N VAL A 296 1.46 6.77 -16.19
CA VAL A 296 2.04 5.45 -16.48
C VAL A 296 3.55 5.39 -16.21
N GLY A 297 4.04 4.20 -15.88
CA GLY A 297 5.46 3.83 -15.95
C GLY A 297 5.76 3.06 -17.23
N LEU A 298 6.91 3.35 -17.83
CA LEU A 298 7.31 2.92 -19.17
C LEU A 298 8.51 1.97 -19.12
N ALA A 299 8.67 1.16 -20.17
CA ALA A 299 9.72 0.13 -20.27
C ALA A 299 11.15 0.67 -20.17
N ASP A 300 11.36 1.94 -20.48
CA ASP A 300 12.65 2.64 -20.37
C ASP A 300 12.92 3.19 -18.95
N GLY A 301 12.06 2.86 -17.98
CA GLY A 301 12.18 3.29 -16.58
C GLY A 301 11.60 4.67 -16.30
N LYS A 302 11.05 5.36 -17.29
CA LYS A 302 10.48 6.70 -17.11
C LYS A 302 9.02 6.65 -16.69
N PHE A 303 8.58 7.73 -16.07
CA PHE A 303 7.16 7.99 -15.80
C PHE A 303 6.64 9.03 -16.79
N GLY A 304 5.37 8.95 -17.16
CA GLY A 304 4.78 9.94 -18.05
C GLY A 304 3.27 10.08 -17.94
N LEU A 305 2.79 11.21 -18.44
CA LEU A 305 1.39 11.56 -18.57
C LEU A 305 0.94 11.33 -20.01
N VAL A 306 -0.01 10.43 -20.19
CA VAL A 306 -0.66 10.18 -21.46
C VAL A 306 -1.56 11.35 -21.80
N VAL A 307 -1.25 12.02 -22.90
CA VAL A 307 -1.98 13.21 -23.38
C VAL A 307 -2.75 12.92 -24.67
N ASN A 308 -2.47 11.80 -25.34
CA ASN A 308 -3.24 11.32 -26.48
C ASN A 308 -3.10 9.79 -26.63
N ILE A 309 -4.05 9.14 -27.29
CA ILE A 309 -4.01 7.72 -27.64
C ILE A 309 -4.34 7.58 -29.12
N LEU A 310 -3.53 6.86 -29.88
CA LEU A 310 -3.67 6.76 -31.33
C LEU A 310 -3.83 5.30 -31.75
N SER A 311 -4.57 5.06 -32.83
CA SER A 311 -4.46 3.82 -33.61
C SER A 311 -3.52 4.06 -34.78
N SER A 312 -2.47 3.26 -34.91
CA SER A 312 -1.55 3.33 -36.06
C SER A 312 -2.19 2.78 -37.34
N LEU A 313 -1.51 2.99 -38.49
CA LEU A 313 -1.92 2.40 -39.77
C LEU A 313 -1.97 0.86 -39.75
N HIS A 314 -1.19 0.23 -38.85
CA HIS A 314 -1.14 -1.22 -38.66
C HIS A 314 -2.08 -1.72 -37.55
N ASN A 315 -2.98 -0.87 -37.04
CA ASN A 315 -3.88 -1.15 -35.91
C ASN A 315 -3.19 -1.38 -34.55
N ASP A 316 -1.90 -1.08 -34.43
CA ASP A 316 -1.25 -0.98 -33.12
C ASP A 316 -1.76 0.23 -32.33
N VAL A 317 -1.90 0.06 -31.01
CA VAL A 317 -2.25 1.18 -30.11
C VAL A 317 -0.98 1.89 -29.67
N LEU A 318 -0.92 3.19 -29.96
CA LEU A 318 0.14 4.09 -29.53
C LEU A 318 -0.36 5.05 -28.45
N ILE A 319 0.52 5.47 -27.57
CA ILE A 319 0.25 6.52 -26.58
C ILE A 319 1.22 7.68 -26.81
N VAL A 320 0.69 8.90 -26.76
CA VAL A 320 1.48 10.13 -26.78
C VAL A 320 1.61 10.61 -25.35
N VAL A 321 2.85 10.82 -24.93
CA VAL A 321 3.21 10.98 -23.52
C VAL A 321 4.07 12.21 -23.32
N LYS A 322 3.77 12.97 -22.27
CA LYS A 322 4.70 13.95 -21.67
C LYS A 322 5.45 13.29 -20.52
N VAL A 323 6.77 13.32 -20.55
CA VAL A 323 7.61 12.52 -19.64
C VAL A 323 8.04 13.35 -18.44
N PHE A 324 8.11 12.75 -17.25
CA PHE A 324 8.67 13.41 -16.07
C PHE A 324 10.21 13.38 -16.11
N GLN A 325 10.86 14.50 -15.84
CA GLN A 325 12.31 14.63 -15.87
C GLN A 325 12.99 14.29 -14.54
N ARG A 326 12.26 14.43 -13.42
CA ARG A 326 12.79 14.19 -12.07
C ARG A 326 12.04 13.04 -11.42
N THR A 327 12.82 12.14 -10.81
CA THR A 327 12.32 11.04 -9.98
C THR A 327 13.09 11.00 -8.66
N ALA A 328 12.39 10.72 -7.56
CA ALA A 328 12.99 10.51 -6.25
C ALA A 328 12.17 9.49 -5.44
N ASP A 329 12.69 9.05 -4.31
CA ASP A 329 11.93 8.21 -3.37
C ASP A 329 10.87 9.04 -2.62
N ILE A 330 9.69 8.43 -2.40
CA ILE A 330 8.64 8.97 -1.52
C ILE A 330 9.09 8.85 -0.06
N TYR A 331 9.80 7.77 0.25
CA TYR A 331 10.38 7.45 1.55
C TYR A 331 11.57 6.50 1.34
N ASP A 332 12.49 6.48 2.30
CA ASP A 332 13.71 5.66 2.29
C ASP A 332 13.68 4.48 3.29
N PHE A 333 12.60 4.38 4.08
CA PHE A 333 12.42 3.38 5.12
C PHE A 333 11.17 2.51 4.89
N PRO A 334 11.21 1.19 5.15
CA PRO A 334 12.38 0.37 5.52
C PRO A 334 13.35 0.16 4.34
N ILE A 335 12.89 0.42 3.12
CA ILE A 335 13.66 0.42 1.89
C ILE A 335 13.29 1.67 1.08
N PRO A 336 14.14 2.11 0.13
CA PRO A 336 13.78 3.14 -0.84
C PRO A 336 12.51 2.77 -1.59
N SER A 337 11.52 3.66 -1.63
CA SER A 337 10.22 3.37 -2.25
C SER A 337 10.33 3.01 -3.74
N SER A 338 11.36 3.51 -4.43
CA SER A 338 11.66 3.17 -5.82
C SER A 338 11.96 1.69 -6.03
N THR A 339 12.44 0.99 -4.99
CA THR A 339 12.68 -0.47 -5.00
C THR A 339 11.39 -1.25 -5.31
N ILE A 340 10.24 -0.75 -4.87
CA ILE A 340 8.92 -1.35 -5.13
C ILE A 340 8.15 -0.59 -6.23
N GLY A 341 8.83 0.29 -6.97
CA GLY A 341 8.29 1.06 -8.09
C GLY A 341 7.57 2.35 -7.71
N CYS A 342 7.52 2.72 -6.43
CA CYS A 342 6.88 3.94 -5.95
C CYS A 342 7.86 5.12 -6.01
N SER A 343 7.47 6.25 -6.61
CA SER A 343 8.38 7.39 -6.76
C SER A 343 7.67 8.72 -6.68
N VAL A 344 8.38 9.73 -6.19
CA VAL A 344 8.06 11.14 -6.47
C VAL A 344 8.47 11.42 -7.90
N VAL A 345 7.58 12.03 -8.68
CA VAL A 345 7.82 12.45 -10.06
C VAL A 345 7.55 13.94 -10.21
N GLY A 346 8.32 14.64 -11.04
CA GLY A 346 8.11 16.06 -11.27
C GLY A 346 8.89 16.63 -12.45
N GLY A 347 8.58 17.87 -12.81
CA GLY A 347 9.15 18.51 -14.00
C GLY A 347 8.70 17.80 -15.27
N VAL A 348 7.44 18.00 -15.65
CA VAL A 348 6.87 17.44 -16.89
C VAL A 348 7.56 18.10 -18.07
N ASP A 349 8.13 17.29 -18.96
CA ASP A 349 8.65 17.73 -20.24
C ASP A 349 7.50 18.00 -21.21
N GLU A 350 7.48 19.19 -21.81
CA GLU A 350 6.48 19.58 -22.79
C GLU A 350 6.66 18.85 -24.14
N HIS A 351 7.83 18.25 -24.39
CA HIS A 351 8.07 17.46 -25.59
C HIS A 351 7.25 16.16 -25.58
N LEU A 352 6.55 15.93 -26.70
CA LEU A 352 5.73 14.75 -26.90
C LEU A 352 6.61 13.57 -27.34
N VAL A 353 6.48 12.46 -26.62
CA VAL A 353 7.14 11.20 -26.97
C VAL A 353 6.07 10.14 -27.22
N VAL A 354 6.29 9.28 -28.22
CA VAL A 354 5.37 8.20 -28.56
C VAL A 354 5.89 6.86 -28.08
N TYR A 355 5.02 6.10 -27.44
CA TYR A 355 5.27 4.72 -27.04
C TYR A 355 4.17 3.81 -27.59
N ARG A 356 4.47 2.53 -27.73
CA ARG A 356 3.42 1.52 -27.95
C ARG A 356 2.73 1.25 -26.62
N ILE A 357 1.45 0.86 -26.66
CA ILE A 357 0.74 0.44 -25.44
C ILE A 357 1.46 -0.73 -24.75
N SER A 358 2.19 -1.56 -25.50
CA SER A 358 3.01 -2.66 -24.98
C SER A 358 4.18 -2.21 -24.12
N ASP A 359 4.63 -0.95 -24.27
CA ASP A 359 5.73 -0.38 -23.52
C ASP A 359 5.26 0.16 -22.15
N VAL A 360 3.94 0.18 -21.90
CA VAL A 360 3.38 0.51 -20.58
C VAL A 360 3.56 -0.66 -19.64
N LEU A 361 4.34 -0.45 -18.59
CA LEU A 361 4.58 -1.45 -17.56
C LEU A 361 3.48 -1.48 -16.52
N PHE A 362 3.08 -0.30 -16.06
CA PHE A 362 2.05 -0.12 -15.04
C PHE A 362 1.39 1.25 -15.19
N LYS A 363 0.11 1.31 -14.84
CA LYS A 363 -0.59 2.57 -14.56
C LYS A 363 -0.28 2.99 -13.13
N CYS A 364 -0.18 4.29 -12.88
CA CYS A 364 0.09 4.84 -11.56
C CYS A 364 -1.16 5.49 -10.94
N PHE A 365 -1.32 5.30 -9.64
CA PHE A 365 -2.11 6.16 -8.76
C PHE A 365 -1.26 7.39 -8.45
N MET A 366 -1.61 8.52 -9.04
CA MET A 366 -0.82 9.75 -8.92
C MET A 366 -1.47 10.72 -7.94
N LEU A 367 -0.76 11.05 -6.86
CA LEU A 367 -1.21 11.98 -5.82
C LEU A 367 -0.35 13.23 -5.84
N PRO A 368 -0.91 14.45 -5.73
CA PRO A 368 -0.11 15.67 -5.59
C PRO A 368 0.78 15.60 -4.34
N MET A 369 1.96 16.22 -4.37
CA MET A 369 2.90 16.29 -3.23
C MET A 369 3.36 17.75 -2.99
N ASP A 370 4.24 17.94 -1.99
CA ASP A 370 4.85 19.24 -1.70
C ASP A 370 5.81 19.68 -2.83
N GLY A 371 5.74 20.96 -3.19
CA GLY A 371 6.41 21.56 -4.35
C GLY A 371 5.49 21.78 -5.56
N ASP A 372 5.87 22.71 -6.43
CA ASP A 372 5.15 22.95 -7.68
C ASP A 372 5.35 21.78 -8.66
N ASN A 373 4.24 21.22 -9.14
CA ASN A 373 4.21 20.12 -10.12
C ASN A 373 5.00 18.86 -9.71
N THR A 374 4.93 18.47 -8.43
CA THR A 374 5.44 17.19 -7.92
C THR A 374 4.29 16.27 -7.53
N PHE A 375 4.46 14.97 -7.79
CA PHE A 375 3.44 13.97 -7.54
C PHE A 375 4.06 12.68 -7.00
N GLY A 376 3.39 12.03 -6.06
CA GLY A 376 3.65 10.64 -5.70
C GLY A 376 2.99 9.72 -6.72
N ALA A 377 3.79 9.04 -7.53
CA ALA A 377 3.35 8.04 -8.47
C ALA A 377 3.51 6.64 -7.86
N ILE A 378 2.38 6.01 -7.51
CA ILE A 378 2.35 4.68 -6.91
C ILE A 378 1.76 3.71 -7.94
N PRO A 379 2.50 2.72 -8.45
CA PRO A 379 1.99 1.77 -9.44
C PRO A 379 0.76 1.03 -8.91
N LEU A 380 -0.20 0.74 -9.79
CA LEU A 380 -1.27 -0.21 -9.48
C LEU A 380 -0.62 -1.59 -9.25
N VAL A 381 -0.61 -2.05 -8.00
CA VAL A 381 0.21 -3.20 -7.57
C VAL A 381 -0.07 -4.48 -8.36
N HIS A 382 -1.32 -4.67 -8.80
CA HIS A 382 -1.72 -5.84 -9.61
C HIS A 382 -1.20 -5.81 -11.05
N MET A 383 -0.65 -4.68 -11.51
CA MET A 383 0.02 -4.56 -12.81
C MET A 383 1.51 -4.92 -12.74
N ILE A 384 2.12 -4.92 -11.55
CA ILE A 384 3.52 -5.32 -11.33
C ILE A 384 3.64 -6.86 -11.38
N ASN A 385 3.13 -7.48 -12.45
CA ASN A 385 3.10 -8.92 -12.65
C ASN A 385 3.68 -9.32 -14.03
N LYS A 386 3.81 -8.37 -14.97
CA LYS A 386 4.46 -8.62 -16.26
C LYS A 386 5.98 -8.51 -16.09
N ARG A 387 6.71 -9.36 -16.83
CA ARG A 387 8.18 -9.39 -16.93
C ARG A 387 8.71 -7.98 -17.18
N VAL A 388 9.07 -7.30 -16.12
CA VAL A 388 9.90 -6.11 -16.16
C VAL A 388 11.07 -6.44 -15.29
N GLY A 389 12.25 -6.46 -15.90
CA GLY A 389 13.50 -6.30 -15.19
C GLY A 389 13.51 -4.93 -14.53
N LEU A 390 12.81 -4.78 -13.41
CA LEU A 390 13.03 -3.70 -12.45
C LEU A 390 14.48 -3.72 -11.92
N VAL A 391 15.19 -4.84 -12.13
CA VAL A 391 16.58 -5.06 -11.73
C VAL A 391 17.60 -4.60 -12.78
N HIS A 392 17.24 -4.38 -14.05
CA HIS A 392 18.26 -4.11 -15.09
C HIS A 392 18.43 -2.65 -15.54
N ASN A 393 17.54 -1.72 -15.16
CA ASN A 393 17.62 -0.32 -15.64
C ASN A 393 17.57 0.75 -14.54
N LEU A 394 17.50 0.38 -13.25
CA LEU A 394 17.76 1.29 -12.14
C LEU A 394 19.18 1.00 -11.64
N GLY A 395 20.17 1.66 -12.22
CA GLY A 395 21.61 1.41 -12.02
C GLY A 395 22.08 1.43 -10.57
N LEU A 396 21.94 0.27 -9.90
CA LEU A 396 22.49 -0.02 -8.58
C LEU A 396 23.15 -1.40 -8.62
N ASP A 397 24.16 -1.56 -9.47
CA ASP A 397 25.13 -2.65 -9.33
C ASP A 397 26.21 -2.20 -8.33
N GLY A 398 25.97 -2.55 -7.06
CA GLY A 398 27.05 -2.68 -6.08
C GLY A 398 27.92 -3.86 -6.49
N GLN A 399 29.15 -3.57 -6.93
CA GLN A 399 30.13 -4.52 -7.41
C GLN A 399 30.36 -5.69 -6.42
N PHE A 400 30.05 -6.89 -6.86
CA PHE A 400 30.84 -8.09 -6.55
C PHE A 400 31.22 -8.75 -7.87
N HIS A 401 32.32 -8.29 -8.46
CA HIS A 401 32.97 -9.00 -9.57
C HIS A 401 34.07 -9.90 -9.03
N THR A 402 33.87 -11.21 -9.16
CA THR A 402 34.95 -12.13 -9.47
C THR A 402 35.10 -12.19 -10.99
N SER A 403 36.33 -12.05 -11.43
CA SER A 403 36.78 -11.89 -12.82
C SER A 403 36.72 -13.19 -13.61
N THR A 404 36.30 -13.15 -14.88
CA THR A 404 37.03 -13.79 -16.00
C THR A 404 36.53 -13.35 -17.40
N SER A 405 37.43 -12.63 -18.10
CA SER A 405 37.79 -12.66 -19.53
C SER A 405 36.79 -12.86 -20.70
N GLN A 406 36.94 -11.90 -21.64
CA GLN A 406 37.05 -12.01 -23.12
C GLN A 406 35.78 -12.04 -24.00
N GLY A 407 35.74 -11.09 -24.96
CA GLY A 407 34.95 -11.20 -26.20
C GLY A 407 34.53 -9.87 -26.83
N ASN A 408 35.34 -9.35 -27.75
CA ASN A 408 35.11 -8.16 -28.58
C ASN A 408 33.83 -8.23 -29.45
N ALA A 409 33.12 -7.10 -29.61
CA ALA A 409 32.56 -6.67 -30.91
C ALA A 409 32.05 -5.22 -30.87
N THR A 410 32.75 -4.35 -31.61
CA THR A 410 32.41 -2.96 -31.91
C THR A 410 31.26 -2.84 -32.92
N LYS A 411 30.25 -1.99 -32.66
CA LYS A 411 29.47 -1.33 -33.72
C LYS A 411 29.22 0.15 -33.41
N LYS A 412 29.81 0.99 -34.26
CA LYS A 412 29.70 2.45 -34.33
C LYS A 412 28.26 2.86 -34.68
N LEU A 413 27.71 3.84 -33.96
CA LEU A 413 26.53 4.61 -34.38
C LEU A 413 26.96 6.04 -34.72
N LYS A 414 26.74 6.41 -35.98
CA LYS A 414 27.03 7.72 -36.59
C LYS A 414 26.07 8.76 -36.03
N ILE A 415 26.63 9.80 -35.41
CA ILE A 415 25.95 11.06 -35.08
C ILE A 415 25.87 11.88 -36.37
N ILE A 416 24.67 12.27 -36.80
CA ILE A 416 24.48 13.32 -37.82
C ILE A 416 23.93 14.54 -37.09
N ARG A 417 24.72 15.61 -37.08
CA ARG A 417 24.32 16.97 -36.67
C ARG A 417 23.57 17.63 -37.83
N SER A 418 22.52 18.39 -37.53
CA SER A 418 22.13 19.54 -38.35
C SER A 418 21.53 20.67 -37.51
N THR A 419 21.88 21.85 -37.96
CA THR A 419 21.84 23.22 -37.42
C THR A 419 20.46 23.91 -37.52
N PRO A 420 20.29 25.12 -36.93
CA PRO A 420 19.00 25.69 -36.54
C PRO A 420 18.44 26.72 -37.54
N LEU A 421 17.12 26.90 -37.58
CA LEU A 421 16.38 28.18 -37.45
C LEU A 421 14.93 28.03 -37.98
N ALA A 422 13.95 28.55 -37.22
CA ALA A 422 13.04 29.64 -37.62
C ALA A 422 11.84 29.70 -36.65
N ALA A 423 11.60 30.89 -36.09
CA ALA A 423 10.53 31.18 -35.15
C ALA A 423 9.18 31.37 -35.85
N VAL A 424 8.11 30.78 -35.34
CA VAL A 424 6.70 30.99 -35.73
C VAL A 424 5.82 30.81 -34.47
N PRO A 425 4.71 31.56 -34.29
CA PRO A 425 4.39 32.23 -33.03
C PRO A 425 3.58 31.41 -32.03
N GLN A 426 3.71 31.81 -30.76
CA GLN A 426 2.97 31.30 -29.61
C GLN A 426 1.47 31.61 -29.74
N SER A 427 0.64 30.57 -29.82
CA SER A 427 -0.78 30.66 -29.49
C SER A 427 -1.00 30.14 -28.06
N THR A 428 -1.40 31.05 -27.18
CA THR A 428 -1.68 30.85 -25.77
C THR A 428 -2.79 29.81 -25.56
N ILE A 429 -2.43 28.60 -25.11
CA ILE A 429 -3.41 27.64 -24.59
C ILE A 429 -3.53 27.90 -23.09
N THR A 430 -4.71 28.36 -22.69
CA THR A 430 -5.13 28.58 -21.31
C THR A 430 -5.06 27.28 -20.52
N ALA A 431 -4.13 27.21 -19.58
CA ALA A 431 -4.06 26.14 -18.58
C ALA A 431 -5.32 26.18 -17.71
N GLN A 432 -6.06 25.06 -17.66
CA GLN A 432 -7.07 24.84 -16.64
C GLN A 432 -6.42 24.89 -15.25
N PRO A 433 -7.10 25.43 -14.23
CA PRO A 433 -6.51 25.66 -12.92
C PRO A 433 -6.16 24.30 -12.28
N VAL A 434 -4.86 24.07 -12.09
CA VAL A 434 -4.34 22.92 -11.37
C VAL A 434 -4.90 22.94 -9.95
N ALA A 435 -5.39 21.78 -9.52
CA ALA A 435 -6.03 21.55 -8.23
C ALA A 435 -5.21 22.12 -7.05
N ARG A 436 -5.92 22.56 -6.00
CA ARG A 436 -5.35 22.99 -4.71
C ARG A 436 -4.22 22.05 -4.30
N ASN A 437 -3.00 22.58 -4.15
CA ASN A 437 -1.84 21.80 -3.77
C ASN A 437 -2.09 21.19 -2.38
N ILE A 438 -1.66 19.95 -2.12
CA ILE A 438 -1.68 19.36 -0.76
C ILE A 438 -1.04 20.32 0.25
N PHE A 439 -0.01 21.04 -0.18
CA PHE A 439 0.68 22.00 0.65
C PHE A 439 -0.15 23.25 0.98
N ASP A 440 -1.05 23.69 0.11
CA ASP A 440 -1.96 24.81 0.43
C ASP A 440 -2.91 24.43 1.57
N VAL A 441 -3.36 23.17 1.58
CA VAL A 441 -4.16 22.61 2.66
C VAL A 441 -3.33 22.51 3.95
N VAL A 442 -2.09 22.02 3.86
CA VAL A 442 -1.15 21.95 5.01
C VAL A 442 -0.89 23.34 5.58
N LYS A 443 -0.56 24.33 4.74
CA LYS A 443 -0.31 25.73 5.13
C LYS A 443 -1.52 26.38 5.81
N GLN A 444 -2.72 26.21 5.24
CA GLN A 444 -3.96 26.79 5.79
C GLN A 444 -4.37 26.17 7.13
N SER A 445 -4.03 24.90 7.36
CA SER A 445 -4.39 24.17 8.59
C SER A 445 -3.54 24.52 9.82
N GLY A 446 -2.52 25.39 9.70
CA GLY A 446 -1.74 25.91 10.83
C GLY A 446 -0.92 24.87 11.62
N THR A 447 -0.75 23.65 11.09
CA THR A 447 -0.12 22.51 11.80
C THR A 447 1.41 22.41 11.61
N LEU A 448 2.06 23.43 11.03
CA LEU A 448 3.51 23.51 10.93
C LEU A 448 4.13 23.88 12.28
N SER A 449 4.58 22.89 13.05
CA SER A 449 5.55 23.15 14.13
C SER A 449 6.87 23.63 13.53
N ALA A 450 7.40 24.74 14.03
CA ALA A 450 8.63 25.39 13.60
C ALA A 450 9.90 24.48 13.63
N ALA A 451 9.80 23.28 14.20
CA ALA A 451 10.85 22.26 14.14
C ALA A 451 11.00 21.62 12.74
N ASN A 452 9.91 21.47 11.98
CA ASN A 452 9.94 20.81 10.67
C ASN A 452 10.48 21.72 9.53
N LEU A 453 10.50 23.05 9.76
CA LEU A 453 11.04 24.04 8.83
C LEU A 453 12.55 24.27 8.99
N LYS A 454 13.14 23.96 10.15
CA LYS A 454 14.56 24.25 10.45
C LYS A 454 15.57 23.27 9.83
N LEU A 455 15.12 22.15 9.27
CA LEU A 455 15.97 21.21 8.54
C LEU A 455 16.15 21.55 7.05
N LEU A 456 15.43 22.57 6.55
CA LEU A 456 15.42 22.92 5.13
C LEU A 456 16.20 24.20 4.79
N ASN A 457 16.65 24.98 5.77
CA ASN A 457 17.43 26.19 5.52
C ASN A 457 18.49 26.39 6.61
N THR A 458 19.76 26.39 6.20
CA THR A 458 20.98 26.77 6.96
C THR A 458 21.59 25.72 7.90
N ALA A 459 22.71 25.13 7.45
CA ALA A 459 23.84 24.75 8.31
C ALA A 459 25.12 24.59 7.48
N SER A 460 25.68 25.71 7.01
CA SER A 460 27.13 25.82 6.81
C SER A 460 27.75 26.17 8.17
N CYS A 461 28.61 25.29 8.68
CA CYS A 461 29.39 25.53 9.89
C CYS A 461 30.43 26.64 9.64
N PRO A 462 30.82 27.41 10.68
CA PRO A 462 32.26 27.50 10.91
C PRO A 462 32.66 27.26 12.37
N VAL A 463 33.80 26.62 12.49
CA VAL A 463 34.55 26.35 13.72
C VAL A 463 35.17 27.64 14.25
N THR A 464 35.08 27.81 15.58
CA THR A 464 35.79 28.71 16.51
C THR A 464 36.80 29.74 15.98
N ALA A 465 36.60 31.01 16.33
CA ALA A 465 37.65 31.89 16.87
C ALA A 465 37.02 33.12 17.55
N ALA A 466 37.56 33.49 18.70
CA ALA A 466 37.24 34.73 19.40
C ALA A 466 37.79 35.96 18.65
N SER A 467 37.21 37.12 18.99
CA SER A 467 37.76 38.49 18.87
C SER A 467 37.44 39.32 17.61
N SER A 468 36.58 40.33 17.84
CA SER A 468 36.71 41.75 17.42
C SER A 468 36.59 42.19 15.94
N SER A 469 35.60 43.08 15.72
CA SER A 469 35.58 44.30 14.86
C SER A 469 35.43 44.24 13.31
N ILE A 470 34.45 45.05 12.83
CA ILE A 470 34.43 45.91 11.62
C ILE A 470 34.00 45.34 10.23
N VAL A 471 32.85 45.88 9.76
CA VAL A 471 32.37 46.29 8.40
C VAL A 471 33.07 45.80 7.11
N LYS A 472 32.31 45.19 6.17
CA LYS A 472 32.00 45.66 4.77
C LYS A 472 31.47 44.53 3.85
N THR A 473 30.60 44.97 2.95
CA THR A 473 29.93 44.32 1.79
C THR A 473 30.87 43.61 0.81
N VAL A 474 30.38 42.57 0.09
CA VAL A 474 30.54 42.27 -1.36
C VAL A 474 29.92 40.90 -1.72
N VAL A 475 29.20 40.85 -2.85
CA VAL A 475 28.68 39.69 -3.62
C VAL A 475 29.64 39.52 -4.83
N PRO A 476 30.09 38.32 -5.31
CA PRO A 476 29.24 37.50 -6.20
C PRO A 476 29.54 35.98 -6.42
N SER A 477 28.48 35.31 -6.89
CA SER A 477 28.41 34.30 -7.98
C SER A 477 28.98 32.86 -7.87
N SER A 478 28.20 31.96 -8.47
CA SER A 478 28.44 30.56 -8.91
C SER A 478 28.02 29.44 -7.94
N SER A 479 26.89 28.78 -8.25
CA SER A 479 26.44 27.55 -7.60
C SER A 479 26.32 26.41 -8.62
N THR A 480 27.26 25.47 -8.54
CA THR A 480 27.09 24.06 -8.93
C THR A 480 26.03 23.39 -8.05
N PRO A 481 25.21 22.46 -8.58
CA PRO A 481 24.21 21.78 -7.77
C PRO A 481 24.83 20.67 -6.90
N SER A 482 24.62 20.80 -5.59
CA SER A 482 25.12 19.90 -4.55
C SER A 482 24.38 18.55 -4.55
N LYS A 483 25.16 17.46 -4.55
CA LYS A 483 24.75 16.13 -4.07
C LYS A 483 24.43 16.23 -2.58
N LEU A 484 23.27 15.76 -2.14
CA LEU A 484 22.98 15.50 -0.71
C LEU A 484 22.58 14.03 -0.53
N LEU A 485 23.51 13.29 0.04
CA LEU A 485 23.40 11.92 0.53
C LEU A 485 22.78 11.95 1.94
N TYR A 486 21.73 11.17 2.18
CA TYR A 486 21.22 10.91 3.53
C TYR A 486 22.15 9.93 4.26
N LYS A 487 22.72 10.34 5.40
CA LYS A 487 23.48 9.47 6.31
C LYS A 487 22.79 9.45 7.69
N ASN A 488 22.52 8.23 8.14
CA ASN A 488 22.46 7.70 9.51
C ASN A 488 21.90 8.57 10.64
N CYS A 489 20.74 8.17 11.18
CA CYS A 489 20.41 8.32 12.61
C CYS A 489 19.98 6.96 13.19
N GLN A 490 20.74 6.50 14.18
CA GLN A 490 20.51 5.25 14.93
C GLN A 490 19.40 5.41 15.98
N LEU A 491 18.76 4.29 16.31
CA LEU A 491 17.81 4.11 17.42
C LEU A 491 18.45 4.46 18.79
N PRO A 492 17.66 4.81 19.81
CA PRO A 492 18.16 5.26 21.12
C PRO A 492 19.06 4.24 21.84
N ALA A 493 20.04 4.77 22.56
CA ALA A 493 21.28 4.13 23.04
C ALA A 493 21.18 2.98 24.08
N ASN A 494 20.02 2.34 24.25
CA ASN A 494 19.85 1.24 25.21
C ASN A 494 19.68 -0.15 24.57
N VAL A 495 20.02 -0.30 23.29
CA VAL A 495 20.03 -1.62 22.61
C VAL A 495 21.44 -1.88 22.09
N LYS A 496 22.19 -2.75 22.78
CA LYS A 496 23.45 -3.29 22.24
C LYS A 496 23.11 -4.27 21.12
N LEU A 497 23.36 -3.88 19.87
CA LEU A 497 23.45 -4.81 18.75
C LEU A 497 24.68 -5.70 18.97
N VAL A 498 24.47 -6.96 19.34
CA VAL A 498 25.52 -7.96 19.29
C VAL A 498 25.64 -8.42 17.84
N SER A 499 26.77 -8.12 17.21
CA SER A 499 27.15 -8.77 15.96
C SER A 499 27.66 -10.17 16.29
N LEU A 500 27.11 -11.20 15.64
CA LEU A 500 27.66 -12.56 15.68
C LEU A 500 28.12 -12.95 14.27
N PRO A 501 29.36 -13.45 14.11
CA PRO A 501 29.81 -13.99 12.83
C PRO A 501 29.19 -15.37 12.55
N ALA A 502 29.06 -15.69 11.27
CA ALA A 502 28.47 -16.94 10.80
C ALA A 502 29.28 -18.17 11.23
N GLY A 503 28.60 -19.16 11.82
CA GLY A 503 29.02 -20.56 11.90
C GLY A 503 29.90 -20.94 13.11
N SER A 504 29.30 -21.32 14.23
CA SER A 504 29.76 -22.42 15.11
C SER A 504 28.72 -22.70 16.21
N PHE A 505 28.52 -23.98 16.49
CA PHE A 505 27.67 -24.51 17.57
C PHE A 505 28.44 -24.57 18.91
N LEU A 506 27.65 -24.61 20.02
CA LEU A 506 27.91 -25.15 21.39
C LEU A 506 27.93 -24.08 22.52
N PRO A 507 27.65 -24.46 23.79
CA PRO A 507 26.54 -25.27 24.33
C PRO A 507 25.72 -24.49 25.40
N ARG A 508 24.55 -25.04 25.77
CA ARG A 508 23.69 -24.53 26.86
C ARG A 508 24.42 -24.45 28.21
N LEU A 509 24.14 -23.40 28.98
CA LEU A 509 24.32 -23.37 30.43
C LEU A 509 23.00 -22.98 31.13
N PRO A 510 22.75 -23.51 32.35
CA PRO A 510 21.41 -23.59 32.94
C PRO A 510 20.96 -22.30 33.63
N ILE A 511 19.64 -22.08 33.62
CA ILE A 511 18.94 -21.00 34.32
C ILE A 511 18.69 -21.44 35.77
N GLN A 512 19.15 -20.66 36.74
CA GLN A 512 18.67 -20.72 38.13
C GLN A 512 17.32 -20.02 38.24
N GLN A 513 16.33 -20.74 38.75
CA GLN A 513 15.01 -20.22 39.11
C GLN A 513 15.12 -19.42 40.42
N GLU A 514 14.77 -18.14 40.40
CA GLU A 514 14.32 -17.44 41.60
C GLU A 514 12.80 -17.34 41.57
N LYS A 515 12.18 -18.06 42.52
CA LYS A 515 10.76 -17.95 42.88
C LYS A 515 10.59 -16.66 43.69
N SER A 516 9.72 -15.76 43.25
CA SER A 516 9.10 -14.78 44.15
C SER A 516 7.58 -14.99 44.16
N SER A 517 7.11 -15.41 45.34
CA SER A 517 5.72 -15.54 45.72
C SER A 517 5.11 -14.15 45.97
N CYS A 518 3.96 -13.86 45.36
CA CYS A 518 3.06 -12.83 45.87
C CYS A 518 1.66 -13.42 46.02
N GLN A 519 1.15 -13.23 47.23
CA GLN A 519 -0.04 -13.84 47.82
C GLN A 519 -1.32 -13.20 47.29
N ASP A 520 -2.36 -14.03 47.28
CA ASP A 520 -3.76 -13.69 47.02
C ASP A 520 -4.29 -12.65 48.03
N THR A 521 -4.99 -11.64 47.52
CA THR A 521 -5.96 -10.86 48.30
C THR A 521 -7.28 -10.77 47.53
N GLU A 522 -8.35 -11.24 48.18
CA GLU A 522 -9.74 -11.19 47.72
C GLU A 522 -10.30 -9.75 47.66
N PRO A 523 -11.36 -9.50 46.85
CA PRO A 523 -11.84 -8.16 46.52
C PRO A 523 -12.99 -7.68 47.42
N PRO A 524 -13.26 -6.36 47.53
CA PRO A 524 -14.49 -5.86 48.12
C PRO A 524 -15.62 -5.66 47.09
N GLU A 525 -16.84 -5.82 47.60
CA GLU A 525 -18.13 -5.86 46.92
C GLU A 525 -18.62 -4.54 46.29
N LYS A 526 -19.35 -4.72 45.17
CA LYS A 526 -20.54 -4.01 44.62
C LYS A 526 -20.80 -2.53 44.96
N ALA A 527 -20.99 -1.71 43.91
CA ALA A 527 -22.29 -1.06 43.62
C ALA A 527 -22.32 -0.35 42.25
N ASP A 528 -23.49 -0.47 41.62
CA ASP A 528 -24.17 0.37 40.64
C ASP A 528 -23.87 0.32 39.13
N SER A 529 -24.79 -0.41 38.51
CA SER A 529 -25.25 -0.53 37.13
C SER A 529 -25.52 0.78 36.39
N LYS A 530 -25.16 0.80 35.10
CA LYS A 530 -25.99 1.31 34.00
C LYS A 530 -25.51 0.69 32.68
N GLU A 531 -26.06 -0.47 32.35
CA GLU A 531 -25.98 -1.08 31.03
C GLU A 531 -26.86 -0.29 30.04
N SER A 532 -26.34 -0.12 28.83
CA SER A 532 -27.11 0.31 27.66
C SER A 532 -26.95 -0.77 26.60
N ASP A 533 -28.09 -1.33 26.21
CA ASP A 533 -28.30 -2.40 25.26
C ASP A 533 -27.55 -2.25 23.94
N PHE A 534 -26.91 -3.34 23.51
CA PHE A 534 -26.74 -3.69 22.09
C PHE A 534 -26.87 -5.21 21.94
N GLY A 535 -28.12 -5.68 21.88
CA GLY A 535 -28.45 -7.01 21.39
C GLY A 535 -28.34 -7.07 19.86
N PHE A 536 -27.61 -8.07 19.36
CA PHE A 536 -27.79 -8.57 17.99
C PHE A 536 -28.89 -9.64 18.03
N PRO A 537 -29.90 -9.61 17.14
CA PRO A 537 -30.90 -10.68 17.10
C PRO A 537 -30.31 -11.94 16.48
N ASP A 538 -30.57 -13.04 17.17
CA ASP A 538 -30.25 -14.42 16.84
C ASP A 538 -31.45 -15.02 16.10
N ASP A 539 -31.40 -15.11 14.77
CA ASP A 539 -32.44 -15.78 13.97
C ASP A 539 -32.07 -17.27 13.85
N SER A 540 -32.46 -18.05 14.86
CA SER A 540 -32.55 -19.50 14.78
C SER A 540 -33.92 -19.87 14.19
N LEU A 541 -33.92 -20.30 12.93
CA LEU A 541 -35.07 -20.93 12.30
C LEU A 541 -35.25 -22.34 12.90
N GLY A 542 -36.18 -22.46 13.85
CA GLY A 542 -36.75 -23.72 14.27
C GLY A 542 -37.51 -24.36 13.11
N VAL A 543 -37.13 -25.58 12.76
CA VAL A 543 -37.92 -26.47 11.90
C VAL A 543 -38.55 -27.48 12.84
N ASP A 544 -39.84 -27.32 13.10
CA ASP A 544 -40.67 -28.34 13.72
C ASP A 544 -40.78 -29.53 12.77
N ALA A 545 -40.35 -30.69 13.25
CA ALA A 545 -40.67 -31.98 12.65
C ALA A 545 -41.47 -32.77 13.70
N GLU A 546 -42.78 -32.80 13.52
CA GLU A 546 -43.67 -33.77 14.16
C GLU A 546 -43.21 -35.18 13.75
N VAL A 547 -42.89 -35.99 14.76
CA VAL A 547 -42.79 -37.44 14.62
C VAL A 547 -43.87 -38.01 15.54
N ASP A 548 -44.98 -38.40 14.93
CA ASP A 548 -45.91 -39.36 15.49
C ASP A 548 -45.18 -40.71 15.62
N ASP A 549 -45.15 -41.28 16.82
CA ASP A 549 -45.33 -42.72 16.96
C ASP A 549 -45.86 -43.07 18.36
N ASN A 550 -47.06 -43.65 18.36
CA ASN A 550 -47.66 -44.35 19.49
C ASN A 550 -46.92 -45.68 19.69
N SER A 551 -46.25 -45.87 20.83
CA SER A 551 -46.35 -47.01 21.75
C SER A 551 -45.22 -47.07 22.76
#